data_AF-A0A9D9IAE8-F1
#
_entry.id   AF-A0A9D9IAE8-F1
#
_cell.length_a   1.000
_cell.length_b   1.000
_cell.length_c   1.000
_cell.angle_alpha   90.00
_cell.angle_beta   90.00
_cell.angle_gamma   90.00
#
_symmetry.space_group_name_H-M   'P 1'
#
loop_
_entity.id
_entity.type
_entity.pdbx_description
1 polymer ?
#
loop_
_entity_poly.entity_id
_entity_poly.type
_entity_poly.pdbx_seq_one_letter_code
_entity_poly.pdbx_strand_id
1 'polypeptide(L)'
;MRKIVFMLCMVLLLTSCESSTEQGKVIFVSAALDYMNSNVGYLKNPPSDQKALASELQTLAEASGEIYEEYLFLEENGVRTMNGYERKWNQDDIISTLLNLDTVSGDLIIFHYSGHGDSSGALVPDIDTSSRLKPEDLLDTLKL
;
A
#
# COMPACT_ATOMS: atom_id res chain seq x y z
N MET A 1 -9.76 -54.85 -6.43
CA MET A 1 -8.68 -53.95 -5.97
C MET A 1 -8.17 -53.00 -7.06
N ARG A 2 -7.87 -53.48 -8.29
CA ARG A 2 -7.35 -52.64 -9.40
C ARG A 2 -8.20 -51.41 -9.75
N LYS A 3 -9.54 -51.51 -9.63
CA LYS A 3 -10.48 -50.41 -9.86
C LYS A 3 -10.46 -49.32 -8.78
N ILE A 4 -10.19 -49.69 -7.52
CA ILE A 4 -10.15 -48.76 -6.38
C ILE A 4 -8.87 -47.92 -6.44
N VAL A 5 -7.74 -48.53 -6.80
CA VAL A 5 -6.47 -47.83 -6.98
C VAL A 5 -6.57 -46.78 -8.11
N PHE A 6 -7.21 -47.12 -9.23
CA PHE A 6 -7.43 -46.18 -10.33
C PHE A 6 -8.30 -44.99 -9.92
N MET A 7 -9.35 -45.24 -9.14
CA MET A 7 -10.21 -44.17 -8.62
C MET A 7 -9.45 -43.26 -7.63
N LEU A 8 -8.62 -43.83 -6.76
CA LEU A 8 -7.81 -43.08 -5.81
C LEU A 8 -6.75 -42.20 -6.52
N CYS A 9 -6.08 -42.72 -7.55
CA CYS A 9 -5.15 -41.94 -8.37
C CYS A 9 -5.85 -40.80 -9.09
N MET A 10 -7.08 -40.99 -9.57
CA MET A 10 -7.84 -39.95 -10.26
C MET A 10 -8.25 -38.83 -9.29
N VAL A 11 -8.65 -39.17 -8.05
CA VAL A 11 -8.90 -38.18 -6.99
C VAL A 11 -7.63 -37.41 -6.65
N LEU A 12 -6.49 -38.09 -6.50
CA LEU A 12 -5.20 -37.45 -6.19
C LEU A 12 -4.71 -36.52 -7.32
N LEU A 13 -4.94 -36.90 -8.58
CA LEU A 13 -4.61 -36.06 -9.75
C LEU A 13 -5.56 -34.86 -9.90
N LEU A 14 -6.83 -35.00 -9.53
CA LEU A 14 -7.80 -33.90 -9.53
C LEU A 14 -7.52 -32.90 -8.40
N THR A 15 -7.08 -33.37 -7.22
CA THR A 15 -6.67 -32.49 -6.11
C THR A 15 -5.30 -31.82 -6.35
N SER A 16 -4.46 -32.33 -7.25
CA SER A 16 -3.14 -31.74 -7.53
C SER A 16 -3.17 -30.66 -8.64
N CYS A 17 -4.33 -30.42 -9.28
CA CYS A 17 -4.49 -29.35 -10.27
C CYS A 17 -4.89 -28.00 -9.66
N GLU A 18 -5.12 -27.92 -8.35
CA GLU A 18 -5.23 -26.65 -7.60
C GLU A 18 -3.84 -26.12 -7.20
N SER A 19 -2.83 -26.45 -8.01
CA SER A 19 -1.43 -26.15 -7.78
C SER A 19 -1.13 -24.73 -8.29
N SER A 20 -0.93 -23.83 -7.34
CA SER A 20 -0.26 -22.53 -7.46
C SER A 20 -0.92 -21.53 -8.41
N THR A 21 -2.13 -21.07 -8.09
CA THR A 21 -2.35 -19.62 -8.24
C THR A 21 -1.46 -18.94 -7.20
N GLU A 22 -0.56 -18.07 -7.63
CA GLU A 22 0.15 -17.20 -6.70
C GLU A 22 -0.90 -16.55 -5.81
N GLN A 23 -0.75 -16.73 -4.51
CA GLN A 23 -1.66 -16.16 -3.52
C GLN A 23 -1.48 -14.65 -3.62
N GLY A 24 -2.59 -13.94 -3.85
CA GLY A 24 -2.55 -12.50 -3.97
C GLY A 24 -2.07 -11.87 -2.66
N LYS A 25 -1.58 -10.64 -2.78
CA LYS A 25 -1.32 -9.81 -1.61
C LYS A 25 -2.10 -8.52 -1.66
N VAL A 26 -2.48 -8.06 -0.46
CA VAL A 26 -2.99 -6.71 -0.23
C VAL A 26 -1.80 -5.83 0.13
N ILE A 27 -1.44 -4.92 -0.76
CA ILE A 27 -0.33 -4.00 -0.58
C ILE A 27 -0.90 -2.62 -0.26
N PHE A 28 -0.61 -2.11 0.93
CA PHE A 28 -1.03 -0.79 1.35
C PHE A 28 0.13 0.20 1.30
N VAL A 29 0.07 1.16 0.38
CA VAL A 29 1.03 2.28 0.32
C VAL A 29 0.31 3.53 0.76
N SER A 30 0.77 4.16 1.83
CA SER A 30 0.08 5.33 2.34
C SER A 30 0.98 6.42 2.87
N ALA A 31 0.59 7.67 2.59
CA ALA A 31 1.22 8.85 3.15
C ALA A 31 0.23 9.69 3.97
N ALA A 32 0.62 10.10 5.18
CA ALA A 32 -0.18 10.97 6.03
C ALA A 32 0.69 12.04 6.71
N LEU A 33 0.33 13.31 6.52
CA LEU A 33 1.16 14.43 6.95
C LEU A 33 0.38 15.41 7.83
N ASP A 34 0.96 15.76 8.99
CA ASP A 34 0.37 16.75 9.91
C ASP A 34 0.87 18.19 9.67
N TYR A 35 1.94 18.39 8.90
CA TYR A 35 2.44 19.70 8.46
C TYR A 35 2.87 20.63 9.61
N MET A 36 3.19 20.08 10.79
CA MET A 36 3.41 20.87 12.01
C MET A 36 4.52 21.93 11.90
N ASN A 37 5.51 21.70 11.05
CA ASN A 37 6.65 22.62 10.82
C ASN A 37 6.65 23.21 9.41
N SER A 38 5.49 23.30 8.75
CA SER A 38 5.37 23.75 7.36
C SER A 38 4.65 25.08 7.19
N ASN A 39 4.73 25.63 5.97
CA ASN A 39 4.00 26.85 5.57
C ASN A 39 2.58 26.59 5.06
N VAL A 40 2.16 25.32 4.89
CA VAL A 40 0.86 24.96 4.30
C VAL A 40 -0.26 24.79 5.32
N GLY A 41 0.05 24.94 6.61
CA GLY A 41 -0.90 24.90 7.72
C GLY A 41 -1.03 23.52 8.33
N TYR A 42 -1.08 23.45 9.66
CA TYR A 42 -1.14 22.21 10.42
C TYR A 42 -2.49 21.48 10.24
N LEU A 43 -2.43 20.15 10.10
CA LEU A 43 -3.57 19.24 10.11
C LEU A 43 -3.54 18.37 11.37
N LYS A 44 -4.68 18.29 12.07
CA LYS A 44 -4.77 17.53 13.31
C LYS A 44 -5.10 16.07 13.03
N ASN A 45 -4.22 15.17 13.50
CA ASN A 45 -4.37 13.71 13.52
C ASN A 45 -4.29 12.88 12.20
N PRO A 46 -3.79 13.36 11.03
CA PRO A 46 -3.67 12.50 9.85
C PRO A 46 -2.95 11.16 10.10
N PRO A 47 -1.84 11.10 10.87
CA PRO A 47 -1.14 9.84 11.14
C PRO A 47 -1.94 8.84 11.99
N SER A 48 -2.83 9.30 12.86
CA SER A 48 -3.64 8.41 13.71
C SER A 48 -4.69 7.67 12.89
N ASP A 49 -5.39 8.40 12.03
CA ASP A 49 -6.40 7.83 11.12
C ASP A 49 -5.74 6.82 10.17
N GLN A 50 -4.52 7.13 9.74
CA GLN A 50 -3.73 6.28 8.87
C GLN A 50 -3.38 4.93 9.49
N LYS A 51 -2.93 4.94 10.76
CA LYS A 51 -2.59 3.72 11.50
C LYS A 51 -3.84 2.86 11.77
N ALA A 52 -4.99 3.48 12.02
CA ALA A 52 -6.25 2.76 12.19
C ALA A 52 -6.66 2.04 10.90
N LEU A 53 -6.60 2.73 9.76
CA LEU A 53 -6.90 2.14 8.45
C LEU A 53 -5.95 0.98 8.11
N ALA A 54 -4.65 1.15 8.35
CA ALA A 54 -3.67 0.08 8.17
C ALA A 54 -4.02 -1.18 8.97
N SER A 55 -4.35 -1.01 10.26
CA SER A 55 -4.75 -2.11 11.15
C SER A 55 -6.04 -2.81 10.69
N GLU A 56 -7.01 -2.07 10.17
CA GLU A 56 -8.25 -2.64 9.63
C GLU A 56 -7.99 -3.44 8.35
N LEU A 57 -7.18 -2.89 7.43
CA LEU A 57 -6.80 -3.58 6.19
C LEU A 57 -6.01 -4.87 6.47
N GLN A 58 -5.07 -4.82 7.42
CA GLN A 58 -4.35 -6.00 7.87
C GLN A 58 -5.32 -7.07 8.37
N THR A 59 -6.26 -6.70 9.24
CA THR A 59 -7.26 -7.63 9.79
C THR A 59 -8.11 -8.27 8.70
N LEU A 60 -8.53 -7.48 7.70
CA LEU A 60 -9.33 -7.97 6.57
C LEU A 60 -8.53 -8.92 5.67
N ALA A 61 -7.29 -8.57 5.34
CA ALA A 61 -6.41 -9.41 4.53
C ALA A 61 -6.11 -10.75 5.22
N GLU A 62 -5.79 -10.72 6.51
CA GLU A 62 -5.58 -11.93 7.31
C GLU A 62 -6.85 -12.80 7.38
N ALA A 63 -8.03 -12.18 7.50
CA ALA A 63 -9.30 -12.89 7.53
C ALA A 63 -9.68 -13.53 6.19
N SER A 64 -9.30 -12.93 5.06
CA SER A 64 -9.45 -13.54 3.73
C SER A 64 -8.34 -14.55 3.42
N GLY A 65 -7.33 -14.66 4.27
CA GLY A 65 -6.17 -15.49 4.04
C GLY A 65 -5.27 -14.95 2.94
N GLU A 66 -5.20 -13.64 2.72
CA GLU A 66 -4.27 -13.00 1.80
C GLU A 66 -3.02 -12.53 2.55
N ILE A 67 -1.90 -12.33 1.85
CA ILE A 67 -0.70 -11.72 2.44
C ILE A 67 -0.92 -10.21 2.54
N TYR A 68 -0.57 -9.61 3.69
CA TYR A 68 -0.63 -8.15 3.88
C TYR A 68 0.79 -7.55 3.92
N GLU A 69 1.02 -6.56 3.05
CA GLU A 69 2.24 -5.75 3.03
C GLU A 69 1.86 -4.28 3.19
N GLU A 70 2.65 -3.51 3.95
CA GLU A 70 2.41 -2.09 4.11
C GLU A 70 3.66 -1.22 4.00
N TYR A 71 3.45 -0.02 3.48
CA TYR A 71 4.44 1.04 3.30
C TYR A 71 3.84 2.36 3.80
N LEU A 72 4.20 2.76 5.01
CA LEU A 72 3.64 3.93 5.71
C LEU A 72 4.65 5.08 5.73
N PHE A 73 4.27 6.20 5.14
CA PHE A 73 4.99 7.47 5.10
C PHE A 73 4.27 8.48 6.00
N LEU A 74 4.68 8.62 7.24
CA LEU A 74 3.96 9.42 8.24
C LEU A 74 4.78 10.63 8.67
N GLU A 75 4.13 11.78 8.84
CA GLU A 75 4.68 12.93 9.56
C GLU A 75 3.82 13.19 10.81
N GLU A 76 4.40 12.97 11.99
CA GLU A 76 3.73 13.14 13.28
C GLU A 76 4.56 14.04 14.19
N ASN A 77 3.96 15.14 14.64
CA ASN A 77 4.60 16.25 15.33
C ASN A 77 5.83 16.79 14.56
N GLY A 78 5.73 16.85 13.23
CA GLY A 78 6.82 17.27 12.35
C GLY A 78 8.00 16.29 12.24
N VAL A 79 7.87 15.08 12.79
CA VAL A 79 8.85 13.99 12.63
C VAL A 79 8.38 13.05 11.54
N ARG A 80 9.20 12.90 10.49
CA ARG A 80 8.93 11.98 9.38
C ARG A 80 9.41 10.56 9.73
N THR A 81 8.52 9.59 9.52
CA THR A 81 8.77 8.16 9.71
C THR A 81 8.38 7.38 8.47
N MET A 82 9.15 6.33 8.17
CA MET A 82 8.87 5.36 7.12
C MET A 82 8.82 3.97 7.76
N ASN A 83 7.68 3.28 7.66
CA ASN A 83 7.46 1.96 8.26
C ASN A 83 7.82 1.91 9.77
N GLY A 84 7.47 2.96 10.50
CA GLY A 84 7.71 3.08 11.94
C GLY A 84 9.12 3.54 12.33
N TYR A 85 10.04 3.74 11.39
CA TYR A 85 11.38 4.24 11.65
C TYR A 85 11.50 5.72 11.30
N GLU A 86 12.06 6.53 12.20
CA GLU A 86 12.38 7.93 11.90
C GLU A 86 13.35 7.99 10.72
N ARG A 87 12.89 8.59 9.63
CA ARG A 87 13.62 8.69 8.37
C ARG A 87 13.09 9.89 7.61
N LYS A 88 14.01 10.71 7.09
CA LYS A 88 13.65 11.71 6.08
C LYS A 88 13.25 10.98 4.80
N TRP A 89 12.01 11.18 4.40
CA TRP A 89 11.46 10.75 3.11
C TRP A 89 10.83 11.95 2.40
N ASN A 90 10.66 11.87 1.10
CA ASN A 90 10.02 12.88 0.25
C ASN A 90 9.04 12.22 -0.74
N GLN A 91 8.53 13.00 -1.69
CA GLN A 91 7.65 12.52 -2.75
C GLN A 91 8.26 11.39 -3.59
N ASP A 92 9.54 11.50 -3.93
CA ASP A 92 10.21 10.52 -4.77
C ASP A 92 10.31 9.17 -4.06
N ASP A 93 10.44 9.14 -2.74
CA ASP A 93 10.39 7.90 -1.97
C ASP A 93 9.03 7.20 -2.15
N ILE A 94 7.91 7.94 -2.09
CA ILE A 94 6.55 7.39 -2.29
C ILE A 94 6.40 6.83 -3.72
N ILE A 95 6.77 7.63 -4.72
CA ILE A 95 6.73 7.24 -6.13
C ILE A 95 7.60 6.00 -6.36
N SER A 96 8.82 6.01 -5.82
CA SER A 96 9.76 4.89 -5.95
C SER A 96 9.23 3.61 -5.29
N THR A 97 8.53 3.71 -4.16
CA THR A 97 7.89 2.55 -3.54
C THR A 97 6.81 1.99 -4.46
N LEU A 98 5.93 2.83 -4.99
CA LEU A 98 4.88 2.41 -5.93
C LEU A 98 5.46 1.75 -7.20
N LEU A 99 6.53 2.31 -7.76
CA LEU A 99 7.19 1.79 -8.97
C LEU A 99 7.92 0.47 -8.77
N ASN A 100 8.40 0.21 -7.55
CA ASN A 100 9.23 -0.96 -7.23
C ASN A 100 8.46 -2.02 -6.41
N LEU A 101 7.13 -1.94 -6.35
CA LEU A 101 6.33 -3.01 -5.78
C LEU A 101 6.50 -4.28 -6.63
N ASP A 102 6.96 -5.35 -5.99
CA ASP A 102 6.98 -6.68 -6.59
C ASP A 102 5.54 -7.21 -6.62
N THR A 103 4.88 -7.15 -7.78
CA THR A 103 3.44 -7.42 -7.91
C THR A 103 3.17 -8.57 -8.87
N VAL A 104 2.16 -9.36 -8.55
CA VAL A 104 1.69 -10.48 -9.36
C VAL A 104 0.20 -10.37 -9.69
N SER A 105 -0.27 -11.21 -10.61
CA SER A 105 -1.68 -11.23 -10.99
C SER A 105 -2.54 -11.67 -9.80
N GLY A 106 -3.43 -10.80 -9.34
CA GLY A 106 -4.29 -11.06 -8.18
C GLY A 106 -3.99 -10.14 -6.99
N ASP A 107 -2.89 -9.38 -7.04
CA ASP A 107 -2.58 -8.40 -6.01
C ASP A 107 -3.56 -7.22 -6.01
N LEU A 108 -3.88 -6.75 -4.81
CA LEU A 108 -4.66 -5.54 -4.58
C LEU A 108 -3.75 -4.46 -4.02
N ILE A 109 -3.49 -3.43 -4.82
CA ILE A 109 -2.72 -2.27 -4.39
C ILE A 109 -3.68 -1.18 -3.95
N ILE A 110 -3.54 -0.73 -2.71
CA ILE A 110 -4.30 0.39 -2.13
C ILE A 110 -3.33 1.53 -1.89
N PHE A 111 -3.50 2.62 -2.64
CA PHE A 111 -2.82 3.88 -2.36
C PHE A 111 -3.74 4.80 -1.59
N HIS A 112 -3.27 5.32 -0.44
CA HIS A 112 -4.01 6.28 0.35
C HIS A 112 -3.14 7.50 0.69
N TYR A 113 -3.76 8.67 0.69
CA TYR A 113 -3.10 9.92 1.04
C TYR A 113 -3.99 10.75 1.96
N SER A 114 -3.44 11.18 3.08
CA SER A 114 -4.09 12.08 4.03
C SER A 114 -3.22 13.32 4.24
N GLY A 115 -3.61 14.43 3.65
CA GLY A 115 -2.85 15.67 3.71
C GLY A 115 -3.48 16.79 2.90
N HIS A 116 -2.72 17.86 2.67
CA HIS A 116 -3.16 18.95 1.82
C HIS A 116 -3.16 18.56 0.35
N GLY A 117 -4.20 19.00 -0.35
CA GLY A 117 -4.23 19.07 -1.81
C GLY A 117 -4.19 20.53 -2.27
N ASP A 118 -3.74 20.75 -3.50
CA ASP A 118 -3.82 22.07 -4.11
C ASP A 118 -5.07 22.24 -4.99
N SER A 119 -5.25 23.43 -5.56
CA SER A 119 -6.40 23.73 -6.43
C SER A 119 -6.39 22.99 -7.78
N SER A 120 -5.29 22.31 -8.14
CA SER A 120 -5.20 21.44 -9.30
C SER A 120 -5.51 19.97 -8.97
N GLY A 121 -5.73 19.66 -7.69
CA GLY A 121 -5.94 18.28 -7.21
C GLY A 121 -4.63 17.51 -7.00
N ALA A 122 -3.48 18.19 -7.06
CA ALA A 122 -2.19 17.57 -6.75
C ALA A 122 -2.03 17.43 -5.23
N LEU A 123 -1.42 16.32 -4.82
CA LEU A 123 -1.10 16.04 -3.43
C LEU A 123 0.18 16.82 -3.06
N VAL A 124 0.27 17.30 -1.82
CA VAL A 124 1.41 18.11 -1.35
C VAL A 124 2.21 17.32 -0.30
N PRO A 125 2.96 16.28 -0.69
CA PRO A 125 3.69 15.43 0.25
C PRO A 125 4.96 16.10 0.82
N ASP A 126 5.25 17.35 0.45
CA ASP A 126 6.44 18.04 0.92
C ASP A 126 6.15 19.38 1.62
N ILE A 127 7.01 19.69 2.59
CA ILE A 127 6.90 20.88 3.45
C ILE A 127 7.24 22.15 2.65
N ASP A 128 8.16 22.02 1.68
CA ASP A 128 8.43 23.03 0.67
C ASP A 128 7.55 22.77 -0.57
N THR A 129 6.59 23.67 -0.79
CA THR A 129 5.54 23.61 -1.83
C THR A 129 6.00 23.45 -3.30
N SER A 130 7.30 23.28 -3.54
CA SER A 130 7.87 23.05 -4.86
C SER A 130 7.61 21.64 -5.40
N SER A 131 7.42 20.65 -4.53
CA SER A 131 7.11 19.28 -4.95
C SER A 131 5.62 18.99 -4.83
N ARG A 132 5.00 18.57 -5.93
CA ARG A 132 3.59 18.21 -6.01
C ARG A 132 3.47 16.87 -6.69
N LEU A 133 2.69 15.97 -6.10
CA LEU A 133 2.39 14.67 -6.69
C LEU A 133 1.08 14.81 -7.44
N LYS A 134 1.18 14.88 -8.77
CA LYS A 134 -0.01 15.04 -9.60
C LYS A 134 -0.65 13.69 -9.89
N PRO A 135 -1.97 13.64 -10.12
CA PRO A 135 -2.64 12.41 -10.51
C PRO A 135 -2.02 11.74 -11.75
N GLU A 136 -1.58 12.52 -12.74
CA GLU A 136 -0.88 12.00 -13.91
C GLU A 136 0.43 11.29 -13.58
N ASP A 137 1.19 11.77 -12.59
CA ASP A 137 2.44 11.13 -12.17
C ASP A 137 2.17 9.73 -11.59
N LEU A 138 1.02 9.55 -10.92
CA LEU A 138 0.58 8.26 -10.38
C LEU A 138 0.08 7.32 -11.49
N LEU A 139 -0.68 7.84 -12.46
CA LEU A 139 -1.24 7.04 -13.56
C LEU A 139 -0.14 6.54 -14.52
N ASP A 140 0.78 7.42 -14.91
CA ASP A 140 1.92 7.05 -15.77
C ASP A 140 2.85 6.06 -15.06
N THR A 141 2.97 6.17 -13.74
CA THR A 141 3.76 5.29 -12.88
C THR A 141 3.17 3.87 -12.81
N LEU A 142 1.85 3.75 -12.67
CA LEU A 142 1.20 2.46 -12.45
C LEU A 142 0.95 1.68 -13.75
N LYS A 143 1.18 2.29 -14.93
CA LYS A 143 0.91 1.69 -16.26
C LYS A 143 -0.47 1.02 -16.36
N LEU A 144 -1.47 1.61 -15.69
CA LEU A 144 -2.88 1.20 -15.73
C LEU A 144 -3.60 1.73 -16.98
#